data_AF-A0A4U9BZL2-F1
#
_entry.id   AF-A0A4U9BZL2-F1
#
_cell.length_a   1.000
_cell.length_b   1.000
_cell.length_c   1.000
_cell.angle_alpha   90.00
_cell.angle_beta   90.00
_cell.angle_gamma   90.00
#
_symmetry.space_group_name_H-M   'P 1'
#
loop_
_entity.id
_entity.type
_entity.pdbx_description
1 polymer ?
#
loop_
_entity_poly.entity_id
_entity_poly.type
_entity_poly.pdbx_seq_one_letter_code
_entity_poly.pdbx_strand_id
1 'polypeptide(L)' 'MEAIDVVKNFSACPEHEEGFYWGNAVKYLLRYHAKNGVEDLKKARQNLDWLIKKLEEVE' A
#
# COMPACT_ATOMS: atom_id res chain seq x y z
N MET A 1 -14.46 -10.35 11.36
CA MET A 1 -13.80 -9.08 11.02
C MET A 1 -14.41 -8.62 9.73
N GLU A 2 -15.16 -7.53 9.78
CA GLU A 2 -15.82 -7.00 8.58
C GLU A 2 -14.82 -6.17 7.77
N ALA A 3 -15.03 -6.04 6.47
CA ALA A 3 -14.15 -5.24 5.61
C ALA A 3 -14.04 -3.77 6.08
N ILE A 4 -15.07 -3.25 6.75
CA ILE A 4 -15.07 -1.90 7.31
C ILE A 4 -14.13 -1.74 8.52
N ASP A 5 -13.87 -2.83 9.27
CA ASP A 5 -12.91 -2.86 10.37
C ASP A 5 -11.48 -2.85 9.84
N VAL A 6 -11.26 -3.52 8.71
CA VAL A 6 -9.99 -3.51 7.98
C VAL A 6 -9.71 -2.09 7.49
N VAL A 7 -10.65 -1.45 6.82
CA VAL A 7 -10.52 -0.07 6.30
C VAL A 7 -10.29 0.97 7.41
N LYS A 8 -10.99 0.84 8.56
CA LYS A 8 -10.76 1.71 9.73
C LYS A 8 -9.39 1.50 10.36
N ASN A 9 -8.88 0.26 10.40
CA ASN A 9 -7.51 -0.01 10.85
C ASN A 9 -6.43 0.51 9.89
N PHE A 10 -6.75 0.66 8.59
CA PHE A 10 -5.86 1.29 7.61
C PHE A 10 -6.05 2.82 7.51
N SER A 11 -6.77 3.47 8.43
CA SER A 11 -7.04 4.92 8.37
C SER A 11 -5.91 5.82 8.89
N ALA A 12 -4.80 5.24 9.38
CA ALA A 12 -3.60 5.98 9.73
C ALA A 12 -2.81 6.32 8.46
N CYS A 13 -3.35 7.25 7.67
CA CYS A 13 -2.70 7.81 6.49
C CYS A 13 -1.65 8.83 6.98
N PRO A 14 -0.36 8.71 6.58
CA PRO A 14 0.56 9.84 6.63
C PRO A 14 0.16 10.90 5.59
N GLU A 15 0.94 11.96 5.36
CA GLU A 15 0.63 13.01 4.37
C GLU A 15 0.14 12.43 3.02
N HIS A 16 -0.72 13.17 2.30
CA HIS A 16 -1.55 12.68 1.18
C HIS A 16 -0.84 11.75 0.17
N GLU A 17 0.45 11.98 -0.11
CA GLU A 17 1.28 11.19 -1.01
C GLU A 17 1.75 9.85 -0.40
N GLU A 18 2.22 9.86 0.85
CA GLU A 18 2.67 8.65 1.55
C GLU A 18 1.53 7.65 1.76
N GLY A 19 0.36 8.16 2.13
CA GLY A 19 -0.86 7.36 2.26
C GLY A 19 -1.29 6.73 0.94
N PHE A 20 -1.06 7.40 -0.19
CA PHE A 20 -1.33 6.84 -1.50
C PHE A 20 -0.42 5.64 -1.79
N TYR A 21 0.89 5.77 -1.57
CA TYR A 21 1.83 4.67 -1.78
C TYR A 21 1.53 3.49 -0.85
N TRP A 22 1.40 3.74 0.45
CA TRP A 22 1.10 2.71 1.41
C TRP A 22 -0.23 1.99 1.13
N GLY A 23 -1.30 2.73 0.87
CA GLY A 23 -2.61 2.16 0.56
C GLY A 23 -2.60 1.31 -0.71
N ASN A 24 -1.84 1.72 -1.73
CA ASN A 24 -1.65 0.94 -2.94
C ASN A 24 -0.86 -0.35 -2.68
N ALA A 25 0.22 -0.29 -1.88
CA ALA A 25 1.00 -1.46 -1.52
C ALA A 25 0.12 -2.52 -0.86
N VAL A 26 -0.65 -2.14 0.16
CA VAL A 26 -1.60 -3.03 0.86
C VAL A 26 -2.67 -3.56 -0.10
N LYS A 27 -3.28 -2.70 -0.91
CA LYS A 27 -4.30 -3.11 -1.90
C LYS A 27 -3.79 -4.22 -2.81
N TYR A 28 -2.57 -4.10 -3.33
CA TYR A 28 -2.01 -5.11 -4.24
C TYR A 28 -1.63 -6.41 -3.51
N LEU A 29 -1.15 -6.34 -2.26
CA LEU A 29 -0.92 -7.50 -1.41
C LEU A 29 -2.21 -8.25 -1.04
N LEU A 30 -3.36 -7.57 -0.94
CA LEU A 30 -4.63 -8.25 -0.71
C LEU A 30 -5.21 -8.87 -2.00
N ARG A 31 -4.80 -8.37 -3.17
CA ARG A 31 -5.41 -8.73 -4.46
C ARG A 31 -4.66 -9.84 -5.21
N TYR A 32 -3.36 -10.02 -4.96
CA TYR A 32 -2.52 -10.86 -5.81
C TYR A 32 -3.02 -12.31 -5.95
N HIS A 33 -3.48 -12.93 -4.85
CA HIS A 33 -3.99 -14.30 -4.89
C HIS A 33 -5.28 -14.46 -5.71
N ALA A 34 -6.08 -13.40 -5.84
CA ALA A 34 -7.42 -13.47 -6.42
C ALA A 34 -7.55 -12.82 -7.81
N LYS A 35 -6.53 -12.06 -8.27
CA LYS A 35 -6.63 -11.30 -9.54
C LYS A 35 -5.44 -11.48 -10.48
N ASN A 36 -4.31 -10.82 -10.22
CA ASN A 36 -3.22 -10.74 -11.20
C ASN A 36 -1.92 -11.44 -10.76
N GLY A 37 -1.95 -12.20 -9.66
CA GLY A 37 -0.79 -12.95 -9.19
C GLY A 37 0.44 -12.07 -9.00
N VAL A 38 1.56 -12.53 -9.55
CA VAL A 38 2.88 -11.88 -9.44
C VAL A 38 2.88 -10.42 -9.91
N GLU A 39 2.04 -10.04 -10.86
CA GLU A 39 1.97 -8.65 -11.34
C GLU A 39 1.50 -7.69 -10.24
N ASP A 40 0.56 -8.12 -9.39
CA ASP A 40 0.15 -7.32 -8.23
C ASP A 40 1.29 -7.27 -7.19
N LEU A 41 2.03 -8.36 -6.98
CA LEU A 41 3.21 -8.33 -6.09
C LEU A 41 4.26 -7.32 -6.56
N LYS A 42 4.50 -7.21 -7.87
CA LYS A 42 5.41 -6.20 -8.43
C LYS A 42 4.93 -4.77 -8.18
N LYS A 43 3.63 -4.52 -8.33
CA LYS A 43 3.02 -3.22 -8.04
C LYS A 43 3.06 -2.87 -6.55
N ALA A 44 2.86 -3.87 -5.69
CA ALA A 44 3.02 -3.70 -4.25
C ALA A 44 4.44 -3.25 -3.90
N ARG A 45 5.45 -3.96 -4.43
CA ARG A 45 6.87 -3.60 -4.26
C ARG A 45 7.16 -2.18 -4.74
N GLN A 46 6.72 -1.81 -5.94
CA GLN A 46 6.96 -0.47 -6.48
C GLN A 46 6.40 0.65 -5.58
N ASN A 47 5.20 0.47 -5.05
CA ASN A 47 4.61 1.48 -4.15
C ASN A 47 5.38 1.53 -2.83
N LEU A 48 5.86 0.39 -2.32
CA LEU A 48 6.71 0.36 -1.14
C LEU A 48 8.04 1.07 -1.40
N ASP A 49 8.67 0.85 -2.56
CA ASP A 49 9.92 1.52 -2.95
C ASP A 49 9.74 3.05 -3.02
N TRP A 50 8.61 3.53 -3.55
CA TRP A 50 8.30 4.97 -3.58
C TRP A 50 8.09 5.57 -2.20
N LEU A 51 7.40 4.84 -1.31
CA LEU A 51 7.22 5.29 0.06
C LEU A 51 8.55 5.39 0.81
N ILE A 52 9.41 4.38 0.67
CA ILE A 52 10.76 4.38 1.27
C ILE A 52 11.56 5.59 0.76
N LYS A 53 11.64 5.77 -0.57
CA LYS A 53 12.35 6.90 -1.18
C LYS A 53 11.85 8.24 -0.66
N LYS A 54 10.53 8.41 -0.52
CA LYS A 54 9.93 9.65 -0.02
C LYS A 54 10.37 9.96 1.41
N LEU A 55 10.37 8.94 2.28
CA LEU A 55 10.76 9.10 3.67
C LEU A 55 12.27 9.33 3.84
N GLU A 56 13.09 8.70 2.99
CA GLU A 56 14.55 8.92 2.95
C GLU A 56 14.93 10.30 2.38
N GLU A 57 14.11 10.92 1.53
CA GLU A 57 14.34 12.29 0.99
C GLU A 57 14.09 13.41 2.02
N VAL A 58 13.39 13.11 3.11
CA VAL A 58 13.02 14.08 4.16
C VAL A 58 14.04 14.10 5.31
N GLU A 59 14.96 13.14 5.37
CA GLU A 59 16.15 13.14 6.25
C GLU A 59 17.33 13.94 5.66
#